data_AF-A0A432SHK0-F1
#
_entry.id   AF-A0A432SHK0-F1
#
_cell.length_a   1.000
_cell.length_b   1.000
_cell.length_c   1.000
_cell.angle_alpha   90.00
_cell.angle_beta   90.00
_cell.angle_gamma   90.00
#
_symmetry.space_group_name_H-M   'P 1'
#
loop_
_entity.id
_entity.type
_entity.pdbx_description
1 polymer ?
#
loop_
_entity_poly.entity_id
_entity_poly.type
_entity_poly.pdbx_seq_one_letter_code
_entity_poly.pdbx_strand_id
1 'polypeptide(L)'
;MKKFFIFSLLLLFYTAADADMVDFNATADYTKKISQDFRKSSTRHYHRLLEKIDLFFSGSDEINKTCYKQIRENRLQVVLSIKEGAQLNLHLRGKIVLPQLKNRVELTFSQKDNQEIDNQSATTQYDDVVNDSKLHVGLKYYLYREKRSSAYGKLSFKVHAPFGPYLKFGIDKSNLSDTFLETSFDNALYYYLNGNDLAASSTVTFFKPVTPDYWIGQSNKLFWKGKNKLYLTNSLTLYQIFDLNNRIVYKTDFTTSYDKRDHFAHDSCSLSAGYFHRFDKWFFVELVPRVRKERENSYKTETLFTLNLGMLLGR
;
A
#
# COMPACT_ATOMS: atom_id res chain seq x y z
N MET A 1 3.88 9.05 21.02
CA MET A 1 3.23 8.05 20.14
C MET A 1 4.13 6.88 19.74
N LYS A 2 5.32 7.06 19.13
CA LYS A 2 6.21 5.93 18.73
C LYS A 2 6.56 4.96 19.86
N LYS A 3 6.93 5.48 21.05
CA LYS A 3 7.29 4.65 22.22
C LYS A 3 6.10 3.82 22.76
N PHE A 4 4.89 4.37 22.72
CA PHE A 4 3.69 3.70 23.22
C PHE A 4 3.25 2.55 22.31
N PHE A 5 3.33 2.74 20.99
CA PHE A 5 3.00 1.69 20.01
C PHE A 5 3.96 0.49 20.10
N ILE A 6 5.27 0.75 20.22
CA ILE A 6 6.28 -0.29 20.40
C ILE A 6 6.07 -1.01 21.73
N PHE A 7 5.74 -0.27 22.80
CA PHE A 7 5.48 -0.85 24.11
C PHE A 7 4.24 -1.74 24.12
N SER A 8 3.13 -1.34 23.50
CA SER A 8 1.92 -2.18 23.39
C SER A 8 2.14 -3.43 22.54
N LEU A 9 2.93 -3.31 21.47
CA LEU A 9 3.27 -4.44 20.60
C LEU A 9 4.20 -5.43 21.32
N LEU A 10 5.22 -4.91 22.02
CA LEU A 10 6.11 -5.72 22.86
C LEU A 10 5.37 -6.36 24.03
N LEU A 11 4.39 -5.69 24.64
CA LEU A 11 3.57 -6.27 25.71
C LEU A 11 2.82 -7.50 25.20
N LEU A 12 2.26 -7.44 23.99
CA LEU A 12 1.56 -8.55 23.33
C LEU A 12 2.46 -9.76 23.06
N PHE A 13 3.73 -9.52 22.70
CA PHE A 13 4.71 -10.60 22.50
C PHE A 13 5.29 -11.12 23.82
N TYR A 14 5.47 -10.25 24.82
CA TYR A 14 6.02 -10.60 26.12
C TYR A 14 5.05 -11.47 26.94
N THR A 15 3.75 -11.17 26.90
CA THR A 15 2.72 -12.01 27.55
C THR A 15 2.57 -13.39 26.93
N ALA A 16 3.07 -13.61 25.71
CA ALA A 16 3.05 -14.91 25.05
C ALA A 16 4.28 -15.78 25.39
N ALA A 17 5.36 -15.18 25.90
CA ALA A 17 6.62 -15.87 26.16
C ALA A 17 6.82 -16.27 27.64
N ASP A 18 6.23 -15.52 28.58
CA ASP A 18 6.40 -15.73 30.04
C ASP A 18 5.22 -16.46 30.71
N ALA A 19 4.36 -17.14 29.94
CA ALA A 19 3.20 -17.85 30.47
C ALA A 19 3.53 -19.26 30.98
N ASP A 20 4.44 -19.38 31.94
CA ASP A 20 4.50 -20.57 32.80
C ASP A 20 3.36 -20.48 33.84
N MET A 21 2.38 -21.37 33.69
CA MET A 21 1.29 -21.63 34.65
C MET A 21 0.35 -20.48 35.03
N VAL A 22 -0.09 -19.67 34.06
CA VAL A 22 -1.31 -18.84 34.21
C VAL A 22 -2.39 -19.41 33.29
N ASP A 23 -3.62 -19.54 33.81
CA ASP A 23 -4.80 -20.04 33.09
C ASP A 23 -4.92 -19.37 31.71
N PHE A 24 -4.46 -20.09 30.69
CA PHE A 24 -4.22 -19.57 29.33
C PHE A 24 -5.50 -18.95 28.75
N ASN A 25 -6.65 -19.48 29.15
CA ASN A 25 -7.97 -18.99 28.74
C ASN A 25 -8.28 -17.60 29.31
N ALA A 26 -7.99 -17.37 30.59
CA ALA A 26 -8.22 -16.07 31.23
C ALA A 26 -7.30 -14.99 30.64
N THR A 27 -6.03 -15.33 30.38
CA THR A 27 -5.07 -14.40 29.77
C THR A 27 -5.40 -14.12 28.30
N ALA A 28 -5.89 -15.12 27.55
CA ALA A 28 -6.34 -14.93 26.17
C ALA A 28 -7.57 -14.01 26.08
N ASP A 29 -8.57 -14.21 26.94
CA ASP A 29 -9.78 -13.38 26.98
C ASP A 29 -9.46 -11.93 27.40
N TYR A 30 -8.56 -11.75 28.36
CA TYR A 30 -8.11 -10.43 28.77
C TYR A 30 -7.37 -9.69 27.64
N THR A 31 -6.46 -10.38 26.94
CA THR A 31 -5.70 -9.83 25.81
C THR A 31 -6.64 -9.46 24.66
N LYS A 32 -7.63 -10.31 24.37
CA LYS A 32 -8.65 -10.04 23.37
C LYS A 32 -9.47 -8.80 23.71
N LYS A 33 -9.86 -8.62 24.98
CA LYS A 33 -10.59 -7.44 25.44
C LYS A 33 -9.77 -6.15 25.29
N ILE A 34 -8.52 -6.14 25.75
CA ILE A 34 -7.61 -4.99 25.59
C ILE A 34 -7.47 -4.61 24.11
N SER A 35 -7.24 -5.61 23.26
CA SER A 35 -7.07 -5.45 21.82
C SER A 35 -8.31 -4.81 21.15
N GLN A 36 -9.50 -5.28 21.53
CA GLN A 36 -10.77 -4.71 21.05
C GLN A 36 -11.00 -3.28 21.54
N ASP A 37 -10.69 -2.98 22.80
CA ASP A 37 -10.85 -1.64 23.37
C ASP A 37 -9.87 -0.65 22.74
N PHE A 38 -8.63 -1.09 22.48
CA PHE A 38 -7.64 -0.32 21.73
C PHE A 38 -8.12 -0.02 20.30
N ARG A 39 -8.64 -1.03 19.58
CA ARG A 39 -9.21 -0.85 18.24
C ARG A 39 -10.35 0.18 18.27
N LYS A 40 -11.33 0.01 19.16
CA LYS A 40 -12.48 0.92 19.30
C LYS A 40 -12.03 2.35 19.58
N SER A 41 -11.10 2.52 20.51
CA SER A 41 -10.55 3.84 20.85
C SER A 41 -9.83 4.47 19.66
N SER A 42 -8.94 3.74 19.00
CA SER A 42 -8.16 4.22 17.87
C SER A 42 -9.04 4.58 16.66
N THR A 43 -10.02 3.73 16.32
CA THR A 43 -10.99 4.00 15.25
C THR A 43 -11.85 5.23 15.57
N ARG A 44 -12.27 5.43 16.83
CA ARG A 44 -13.00 6.64 17.23
C ARG A 44 -12.17 7.91 17.07
N HIS A 45 -10.90 7.88 17.49
CA HIS A 45 -10.00 9.02 17.31
C HIS A 45 -9.73 9.31 15.82
N TYR A 46 -9.54 8.26 15.02
CA TYR A 46 -9.38 8.36 13.58
C TYR A 46 -10.60 9.04 12.93
N HIS A 47 -11.83 8.57 13.18
CA HIS A 47 -13.02 9.20 12.61
C HIS A 47 -13.20 10.65 13.06
N ARG A 48 -12.95 10.99 14.32
CA ARG A 48 -12.96 12.39 14.80
C ARG A 48 -11.95 13.27 14.08
N LEU A 49 -10.77 12.72 13.75
CA LEU A 49 -9.78 13.43 12.94
C LEU A 49 -10.31 13.67 11.53
N LEU A 50 -10.92 12.65 10.89
CA LEU A 50 -11.49 12.79 9.55
C LEU A 50 -12.60 13.83 9.51
N GLU A 51 -13.48 13.83 10.51
CA GLU A 51 -14.54 14.82 10.70
C GLU A 51 -13.97 16.25 10.71
N LYS A 52 -12.92 16.50 11.51
CA LYS A 52 -12.26 17.81 11.56
C LYS A 52 -11.62 18.21 10.24
N ILE A 53 -11.00 17.26 9.54
CA ILE A 53 -10.40 17.51 8.21
C ILE A 53 -11.50 17.89 7.21
N ASP A 54 -12.60 17.16 7.17
CA ASP A 54 -13.71 17.41 6.24
C ASP A 54 -14.42 18.75 6.52
N LEU A 55 -14.63 19.10 7.80
CA LEU A 55 -15.14 20.42 8.21
C LEU A 55 -14.20 21.55 7.77
N PHE A 56 -12.89 21.40 8.04
CA PHE A 56 -11.89 22.39 7.64
C PHE A 56 -11.89 22.65 6.13
N PHE A 57 -11.97 21.60 5.32
CA PHE A 57 -11.96 21.73 3.86
C PHE A 57 -13.29 22.21 3.27
N SER A 58 -14.41 21.98 3.95
CA SER A 58 -15.74 22.45 3.50
C SER A 58 -16.04 23.88 3.95
N GLY A 59 -15.35 24.40 4.97
CA GLY A 59 -15.67 25.68 5.60
C GLY A 59 -17.01 25.66 6.35
N SER A 60 -17.47 24.47 6.74
CA SER A 60 -18.70 24.27 7.52
C SER A 60 -18.38 24.04 8.99
N ASP A 61 -19.33 24.37 9.86
CA ASP A 61 -19.23 24.10 11.30
C ASP A 61 -19.90 22.77 11.70
N GLU A 62 -20.72 22.18 10.81
CA GLU A 62 -21.49 20.97 11.08
C GLU A 62 -21.39 19.93 9.95
N ILE A 63 -21.28 18.65 10.34
CA ILE A 63 -21.25 17.52 9.39
C ILE A 63 -22.67 17.02 9.16
N ASN A 64 -23.09 17.01 7.89
CA ASN A 64 -24.36 16.38 7.50
C ASN A 64 -24.35 14.87 7.83
N LYS A 65 -25.44 14.35 8.40
CA LYS A 65 -25.62 12.92 8.75
C LYS A 65 -25.33 11.96 7.58
N THR A 66 -25.60 12.36 6.35
CA THR A 66 -25.29 11.55 5.15
C THR A 66 -23.79 11.47 4.87
N CYS A 67 -23.07 12.58 5.05
CA CYS A 67 -21.62 12.67 4.94
C CYS A 67 -20.92 11.83 6.01
N TYR A 68 -21.48 11.81 7.23
CA TYR A 68 -20.95 11.03 8.34
C TYR A 68 -20.81 9.52 8.03
N LYS A 69 -21.78 8.92 7.33
CA LYS A 69 -21.70 7.51 6.91
C LYS A 69 -20.53 7.28 5.95
N GLN A 70 -20.33 8.19 5.00
CA GLN A 70 -19.24 8.12 4.01
C GLN A 70 -17.87 8.33 4.68
N ILE A 71 -17.78 9.22 5.69
CA ILE A 71 -16.54 9.38 6.48
C ILE A 71 -16.13 8.06 7.14
N ARG A 72 -17.10 7.26 7.62
CA ARG A 72 -16.83 5.97 8.27
C ARG A 72 -16.35 4.87 7.34
N GLU A 73 -16.51 5.03 6.03
CA GLU A 73 -15.98 4.09 5.03
C GLU A 73 -14.49 4.27 4.77
N ASN A 74 -13.92 5.41 5.18
CA ASN A 74 -12.49 5.67 5.07
C ASN A 74 -11.67 4.70 5.92
N ARG A 75 -10.52 4.29 5.36
CA ARG A 75 -9.60 3.35 5.98
C ARG A 75 -8.19 3.93 6.04
N LEU A 76 -7.52 3.65 7.14
CA LEU A 76 -6.10 3.91 7.35
C LEU A 76 -5.40 2.59 7.66
N GLN A 77 -4.47 2.23 6.80
CA GLN A 77 -3.57 1.11 6.96
C GLN A 77 -2.23 1.61 7.53
N VAL A 78 -1.80 1.01 8.62
CA VAL A 78 -0.49 1.23 9.25
C VAL A 78 0.26 -0.09 9.20
N VAL A 79 1.45 -0.12 8.60
CA VAL A 79 2.26 -1.33 8.51
C VAL A 79 3.65 -1.06 9.05
N LEU A 80 4.07 -1.84 10.04
CA LEU A 80 5.46 -1.91 10.49
C LEU A 80 6.14 -3.06 9.74
N SER A 81 7.19 -2.76 8.99
CA SER A 81 7.99 -3.74 8.25
C SER A 81 9.36 -3.88 8.90
N ILE A 82 9.71 -5.11 9.25
CA ILE A 82 11.00 -5.48 9.83
C ILE A 82 11.75 -6.29 8.78
N LYS A 83 12.91 -5.80 8.37
CA LYS A 83 13.79 -6.50 7.43
C LYS A 83 15.00 -7.11 8.13
N GLU A 84 15.62 -8.07 7.46
CA GLU A 84 16.94 -8.60 7.82
C GLU A 84 17.95 -7.46 8.11
N GLY A 85 18.74 -7.61 9.17
CA GLY A 85 19.54 -6.52 9.75
C GLY A 85 18.78 -5.58 10.69
N ALA A 86 17.59 -5.98 11.15
CA ALA A 86 16.72 -5.24 12.09
C ALA A 86 16.34 -3.82 11.63
N GLN A 87 16.32 -3.58 10.31
CA GLN A 87 15.87 -2.30 9.76
C GLN A 87 14.34 -2.19 9.93
N LEU A 88 13.93 -1.26 10.79
CA LEU A 88 12.54 -0.96 11.07
C LEU A 88 12.01 0.11 10.13
N ASN A 89 11.03 -0.24 9.30
CA ASN A 89 10.36 0.66 8.38
C ASN A 89 8.89 0.81 8.77
N LEU A 90 8.44 2.06 8.98
CA LEU A 90 7.03 2.35 9.20
C LEU A 90 6.40 2.82 7.89
N HIS A 91 5.40 2.08 7.42
CA HIS A 91 4.59 2.39 6.25
C HIS A 91 3.22 2.89 6.70
N LEU A 92 2.85 4.09 6.28
CA LEU A 92 1.52 4.65 6.48
C LEU A 92 0.82 4.75 5.14
N ARG A 93 -0.38 4.17 5.04
CA ARG A 93 -1.24 4.26 3.87
C ARG A 93 -2.66 4.63 4.28
N GLY A 94 -3.16 5.75 3.80
CA GLY A 94 -4.52 6.17 4.06
C GLY A 94 -5.10 6.89 2.85
N LYS A 95 -6.39 6.68 2.64
CA LYS A 95 -7.18 7.45 1.69
C LYS A 95 -8.37 7.99 2.46
N ILE A 96 -8.48 9.31 2.50
CA ILE A 96 -9.59 10.02 3.12
C ILE A 96 -10.37 10.67 1.99
N VAL A 97 -11.49 10.05 1.62
CA VAL A 97 -12.54 10.68 0.83
C VAL A 97 -13.22 11.73 1.71
N LEU A 98 -13.36 12.94 1.16
CA LEU A 98 -13.99 14.09 1.81
C LEU A 98 -15.42 14.25 1.29
N PRO A 99 -16.45 13.78 2.03
CA PRO A 99 -17.83 13.71 1.54
C PRO A 99 -18.46 15.07 1.31
N GLN A 100 -18.13 16.07 2.13
CA GLN A 100 -18.69 17.41 1.98
C GLN A 100 -18.22 18.11 0.70
N LEU A 101 -17.09 17.67 0.14
CA LEU A 101 -16.61 18.08 -1.18
C LEU A 101 -17.17 17.21 -2.32
N LYS A 102 -18.38 16.66 -2.14
CA LYS A 102 -19.10 15.81 -3.10
C LYS A 102 -18.24 14.64 -3.61
N ASN A 103 -17.38 14.09 -2.76
CA ASN A 103 -16.46 12.99 -3.07
C ASN A 103 -15.50 13.26 -4.25
N ARG A 104 -15.27 14.54 -4.59
CA ARG A 104 -14.33 14.95 -5.65
C ARG A 104 -12.91 15.13 -5.15
N VAL A 105 -12.71 15.25 -3.83
CA VAL A 105 -11.40 15.46 -3.22
C VAL A 105 -11.06 14.31 -2.29
N GLU A 106 -9.81 13.85 -2.38
CA GLU A 106 -9.26 12.82 -1.52
C GLU A 106 -7.91 13.25 -0.97
N LEU A 107 -7.73 13.13 0.34
CA LEU A 107 -6.43 13.21 0.96
C LEU A 107 -5.78 11.83 0.95
N THR A 108 -4.57 11.77 0.41
CA THR A 108 -3.82 10.53 0.22
C THR A 108 -2.54 10.58 1.05
N PHE A 109 -2.29 9.50 1.77
CA PHE A 109 -1.05 9.24 2.49
C PHE A 109 -0.57 7.91 1.96
N SER A 110 0.57 7.89 1.29
CA SER A 110 1.12 6.62 0.83
C SER A 110 2.59 6.78 0.52
N GLN A 111 3.33 5.70 0.67
CA GLN A 111 4.69 5.60 0.13
C GLN A 111 4.70 5.12 -1.33
N LYS A 112 3.54 4.77 -1.88
CA LYS A 112 3.37 4.36 -3.28
C LYS A 112 2.12 4.98 -3.86
N ASP A 113 2.27 5.58 -5.03
CA ASP A 113 1.14 6.09 -5.76
C ASP A 113 0.27 4.92 -6.29
N ASN A 114 -1.05 5.04 -6.15
CA ASN A 114 -2.09 4.16 -6.72
C ASN A 114 -2.30 2.75 -6.15
N GLN A 115 -1.84 2.45 -4.93
CA GLN A 115 -2.20 1.17 -4.31
C GLN A 115 -3.58 1.23 -3.65
N GLU A 116 -4.50 0.40 -4.14
CA GLU A 116 -5.77 0.16 -3.44
C GLU A 116 -5.50 -0.38 -2.03
N ILE A 117 -6.29 0.10 -1.07
CA ILE A 117 -6.17 -0.29 0.35
C ILE A 117 -6.57 -1.76 0.55
N ASP A 118 -7.32 -2.33 -0.41
CA ASP A 118 -7.90 -3.67 -0.27
C ASP A 118 -6.99 -4.82 -0.74
N ASN A 119 -5.86 -4.51 -1.42
CA ASN A 119 -4.87 -5.51 -1.80
C ASN A 119 -3.70 -5.54 -0.81
N GLN A 120 -3.85 -6.40 0.21
CA GLN A 120 -3.01 -6.42 1.42
C GLN A 120 -1.68 -7.17 1.23
N SER A 121 -0.76 -6.53 0.54
CA SER A 121 0.66 -6.83 0.67
C SER A 121 1.43 -5.51 0.71
N ALA A 122 2.16 -5.27 1.80
CA ALA A 122 3.08 -4.13 1.87
C ALA A 122 4.29 -4.33 0.95
N THR A 123 4.53 -5.58 0.54
CA THR A 123 5.66 -6.06 -0.25
C THR A 123 5.43 -5.91 -1.75
N THR A 124 5.47 -4.66 -2.18
CA THR A 124 5.83 -4.30 -3.57
C THR A 124 7.04 -3.37 -3.54
N GLN A 125 8.09 -3.74 -2.81
CA GLN A 125 9.35 -2.96 -2.74
C GLN A 125 10.17 -3.00 -4.03
N TYR A 126 9.61 -3.52 -5.12
CA TYR A 126 10.24 -3.47 -6.43
C TYR A 126 10.02 -2.15 -7.18
N ASP A 127 9.34 -1.21 -6.55
CA ASP A 127 9.26 0.13 -7.09
C ASP A 127 10.46 0.99 -6.70
N ASP A 128 11.42 0.59 -5.87
CA ASP A 128 12.46 1.52 -5.38
C ASP A 128 13.35 2.11 -6.50
N VAL A 129 13.42 1.47 -7.67
CA VAL A 129 14.10 2.02 -8.87
C VAL A 129 13.25 3.08 -9.60
N VAL A 130 11.94 3.08 -9.37
CA VAL A 130 10.90 3.79 -10.15
C VAL A 130 10.01 4.72 -9.31
N ASN A 131 9.44 4.27 -8.18
CA ASN A 131 8.79 5.08 -7.16
C ASN A 131 9.69 5.25 -5.92
N ASP A 132 9.80 6.51 -5.47
CA ASP A 132 10.42 6.89 -4.19
C ASP A 132 9.71 6.13 -3.06
N SER A 133 10.41 5.24 -2.34
CA SER A 133 9.86 4.35 -1.31
C SER A 133 9.44 5.05 -0.01
N LYS A 134 9.13 6.33 -0.10
CA LYS A 134 9.11 7.25 1.03
C LYS A 134 7.77 7.98 1.09
N LEU A 135 7.41 8.51 2.27
CA LEU A 135 6.06 9.00 2.52
C LEU A 135 5.72 10.20 1.63
N HIS A 136 4.58 10.09 0.94
CA HIS A 136 3.93 11.17 0.23
C HIS A 136 2.61 11.51 0.90
N VAL A 137 2.34 12.81 0.99
CA VAL A 137 1.03 13.34 1.38
C VAL A 137 0.53 14.16 0.21
N GLY A 138 -0.69 13.90 -0.26
CA GLY A 138 -1.21 14.61 -1.41
C GLY A 138 -2.72 14.74 -1.45
N LEU A 139 -3.16 15.82 -2.09
CA LEU A 139 -4.56 16.12 -2.35
C LEU A 139 -4.88 15.73 -3.79
N LYS A 140 -5.79 14.77 -3.97
CA LYS A 140 -6.26 14.26 -5.26
C LYS A 140 -7.62 14.87 -5.56
N TYR A 141 -7.78 15.48 -6.72
CA TYR A 141 -9.03 16.01 -7.26
C TYR A 141 -9.46 15.20 -8.47
N TYR A 142 -10.67 14.65 -8.45
CA TYR A 142 -11.24 13.92 -9.58
C TYR A 142 -11.90 14.90 -10.55
N LEU A 143 -11.34 14.95 -11.77
CA LEU A 143 -11.96 15.60 -12.92
C LEU A 143 -13.17 14.80 -13.39
N TYR A 144 -13.05 13.47 -13.32
CA TYR A 144 -14.06 12.49 -13.68
C TYR A 144 -13.90 11.24 -12.82
N ARG A 145 -15.01 10.65 -12.37
CA ARG A 145 -15.00 9.45 -11.54
C ARG A 145 -16.26 8.62 -11.75
N GLU A 146 -16.07 7.43 -12.26
CA GLU A 146 -17.05 6.35 -12.32
C GLU A 146 -16.52 5.11 -11.59
N LYS A 147 -17.35 4.06 -11.48
CA LYS A 147 -17.00 2.83 -10.75
C LYS A 147 -15.71 2.17 -11.24
N ARG A 148 -15.44 2.27 -12.54
CA ARG A 148 -14.32 1.57 -13.20
C ARG A 148 -13.37 2.49 -13.98
N SER A 149 -13.67 3.79 -14.03
CA SER A 149 -12.88 4.76 -14.80
C SER A 149 -12.73 6.03 -13.99
N SER A 150 -11.54 6.61 -13.94
CA SER A 150 -11.34 7.90 -13.31
C SER A 150 -10.23 8.70 -13.96
N ALA A 151 -10.38 10.03 -13.95
CA ALA A 151 -9.33 10.96 -14.34
C ALA A 151 -9.17 12.00 -13.22
N TYR A 152 -7.92 12.29 -12.86
CA TYR A 152 -7.63 13.12 -11.70
C TYR A 152 -6.35 13.95 -11.86
N GLY A 153 -6.33 15.07 -11.15
CA GLY A 153 -5.11 15.79 -10.82
C GLY A 153 -4.79 15.59 -9.34
N LYS A 154 -3.50 15.56 -8.98
CA LYS A 154 -3.04 15.37 -7.61
C LYS A 154 -1.85 16.28 -7.35
N LEU A 155 -1.93 17.06 -6.28
CA LEU A 155 -0.78 17.79 -5.72
C LEU A 155 -0.25 17.01 -4.53
N SER A 156 1.03 16.63 -4.56
CA SER A 156 1.64 15.79 -3.52
C SER A 156 2.97 16.34 -3.05
N PHE A 157 3.33 16.06 -1.81
CA PHE A 157 4.58 16.46 -1.17
C PHE A 157 5.37 15.23 -0.75
N LYS A 158 6.66 15.22 -1.08
CA LYS A 158 7.63 14.27 -0.55
C LYS A 158 8.03 14.68 0.86
N VAL A 159 7.68 13.89 1.89
CA VAL A 159 7.94 14.22 3.30
C VAL A 159 9.35 13.78 3.75
N HIS A 160 10.31 13.77 2.82
CA HIS A 160 11.66 13.25 3.02
C HIS A 160 12.62 13.98 2.09
N ALA A 161 13.93 13.86 2.31
CA ALA A 161 14.93 14.53 1.47
C ALA A 161 15.11 13.87 0.07
N PRO A 162 15.14 14.64 -1.03
CA PRO A 162 14.84 16.07 -1.08
C PRO A 162 13.34 16.32 -0.93
N PHE A 163 12.97 17.15 0.06
CA PHE A 163 11.58 17.55 0.25
C PHE A 163 11.15 18.34 -0.99
N GLY A 164 9.98 18.04 -1.53
CA GLY A 164 9.53 18.74 -2.71
C GLY A 164 8.09 18.42 -3.09
N PRO A 165 7.35 19.42 -3.57
CA PRO A 165 6.05 19.19 -4.17
C PRO A 165 6.20 18.60 -5.58
N TYR A 166 5.20 17.82 -5.98
CA TYR A 166 5.03 17.34 -7.34
C TYR A 166 3.56 17.31 -7.73
N LEU A 167 3.31 17.52 -9.00
CA LEU A 167 2.00 17.37 -9.61
C LEU A 167 1.91 16.01 -10.28
N LYS A 168 0.76 15.36 -10.19
CA LYS A 168 0.44 14.12 -10.87
C LYS A 168 -0.90 14.26 -11.59
N PHE A 169 -0.93 13.92 -12.86
CA PHE A 169 -2.17 13.72 -13.61
C PHE A 169 -2.30 12.25 -13.93
N GLY A 170 -3.47 11.65 -13.65
CA GLY A 170 -3.65 10.23 -13.86
C GLY A 170 -5.01 9.86 -14.46
N ILE A 171 -5.00 8.75 -15.19
CA ILE A 171 -6.16 8.13 -15.80
C ILE A 171 -6.12 6.65 -15.43
N ASP A 172 -7.15 6.22 -14.71
CA ASP A 172 -7.34 4.83 -14.29
C ASP A 172 -8.55 4.27 -15.05
N LYS A 173 -8.44 3.10 -15.66
CA LYS A 173 -9.55 2.40 -16.32
C LYS A 173 -9.45 0.90 -16.06
N SER A 174 -10.53 0.31 -15.57
CA SER A 174 -10.67 -1.12 -15.37
C SER A 174 -11.81 -1.66 -16.22
N ASN A 175 -11.64 -2.85 -16.78
CA ASN A 175 -12.68 -3.57 -17.50
C ASN A 175 -12.76 -4.98 -16.90
N LEU A 176 -13.97 -5.47 -16.71
CA LEU A 176 -14.21 -6.87 -16.39
C LEU A 176 -14.85 -7.51 -17.62
N SER A 177 -14.19 -8.49 -18.20
CA SER A 177 -14.75 -9.28 -19.29
C SER A 177 -15.76 -10.31 -18.78
N ASP A 178 -16.54 -10.87 -19.69
CA ASP A 178 -17.45 -11.99 -19.42
C ASP A 178 -16.71 -13.27 -18.97
N THR A 179 -15.39 -13.34 -19.21
CA THR A 179 -14.53 -14.47 -18.82
C THR A 179 -13.90 -14.32 -17.42
N PHE A 180 -14.42 -13.41 -16.59
CA PHE A 180 -13.88 -13.03 -15.28
C PHE A 180 -12.42 -12.53 -15.34
N LEU A 181 -11.95 -12.11 -16.51
CA LEU A 181 -10.66 -11.44 -16.65
C LEU A 181 -10.86 -9.96 -16.32
N GLU A 182 -10.21 -9.52 -15.26
CA GLU A 182 -10.12 -8.10 -14.93
C GLU A 182 -8.85 -7.52 -15.54
N THR A 183 -9.02 -6.47 -16.34
CA THR A 183 -7.92 -5.72 -16.93
C THR A 183 -7.95 -4.30 -16.40
N SER A 184 -6.85 -3.86 -15.79
CA SER A 184 -6.67 -2.50 -15.27
C SER A 184 -5.56 -1.77 -16.01
N PHE A 185 -5.84 -0.52 -16.37
CA PHE A 185 -4.93 0.42 -17.00
C PHE A 185 -4.75 1.62 -16.07
N ASP A 186 -3.51 1.92 -15.70
CA ASP A 186 -3.14 3.07 -14.88
C ASP A 186 -2.05 3.85 -15.61
N ASN A 187 -2.39 5.06 -16.03
CA ASN A 187 -1.48 5.97 -16.70
C ASN A 187 -1.34 7.22 -15.87
N ALA A 188 -0.10 7.69 -15.69
CA ALA A 188 0.15 8.92 -14.99
C ALA A 188 1.33 9.71 -15.53
N LEU A 189 1.21 11.03 -15.48
CA LEU A 189 2.27 12.00 -15.74
C LEU A 189 2.61 12.70 -14.42
N TYR A 190 3.90 12.83 -14.13
CA TYR A 190 4.44 13.44 -12.93
C TYR A 190 5.31 14.63 -13.31
N TYR A 191 5.15 15.74 -12.60
CA TYR A 191 6.01 16.91 -12.70
C TYR A 191 6.58 17.26 -11.33
N TYR A 192 7.90 17.11 -11.19
CA TYR A 192 8.64 17.38 -9.97
C TYR A 192 9.14 18.83 -9.97
N LEU A 193 8.54 19.66 -9.13
CA LEU A 193 8.74 21.11 -9.15
C LEU A 193 10.18 21.52 -8.82
N ASN A 194 10.80 20.88 -7.82
CA ASN A 194 12.15 21.26 -7.36
C ASN A 194 13.27 20.83 -8.33
N GLY A 195 13.03 19.82 -9.15
CA GLY A 195 14.01 19.32 -10.15
C GLY A 195 13.73 19.80 -11.57
N ASN A 196 12.58 20.45 -11.79
CA ASN A 196 12.02 20.69 -13.12
C ASN A 196 12.04 19.43 -14.01
N ASP A 197 11.70 18.29 -13.39
CA ASP A 197 11.78 16.97 -14.00
C ASP A 197 10.40 16.42 -14.32
N LEU A 198 10.31 15.73 -15.45
CA LEU A 198 9.12 15.00 -15.87
C LEU A 198 9.35 13.50 -15.72
N ALA A 199 8.27 12.81 -15.35
CA ALA A 199 8.20 11.35 -15.40
C ALA A 199 6.82 10.92 -15.86
N ALA A 200 6.72 9.71 -16.40
CA ALA A 200 5.46 9.11 -16.78
C ALA A 200 5.45 7.61 -16.42
N SER A 201 4.29 7.10 -16.06
CA SER A 201 4.06 5.67 -15.85
C SER A 201 2.88 5.20 -16.67
N SER A 202 3.00 4.02 -17.27
CA SER A 202 1.88 3.29 -17.86
C SER A 202 1.93 1.87 -17.32
N THR A 203 0.84 1.43 -16.70
CA THR A 203 0.72 0.09 -16.12
C THR A 203 -0.50 -0.60 -16.70
N VAL A 204 -0.31 -1.84 -17.14
CA VAL A 204 -1.39 -2.74 -17.54
C VAL A 204 -1.33 -3.96 -16.65
N THR A 205 -2.42 -4.22 -15.93
CA THR A 205 -2.57 -5.37 -15.05
C THR A 205 -3.69 -6.26 -15.56
N PHE A 206 -3.43 -7.56 -15.64
CA PHE A 206 -4.40 -8.61 -15.90
C PHE A 206 -4.56 -9.41 -14.62
N PHE A 207 -5.80 -9.71 -14.24
CA PHE A 207 -6.11 -10.49 -13.07
C PHE A 207 -7.21 -11.48 -13.40
N LYS A 208 -6.96 -12.76 -13.13
CA LYS A 208 -7.85 -13.85 -13.54
C LYS A 208 -7.94 -14.93 -12.45
N PRO A 209 -9.15 -15.30 -11.99
CA PRO A 209 -9.34 -16.51 -11.21
C PRO A 209 -9.12 -17.74 -12.12
N VAL A 210 -8.24 -18.64 -11.71
CA VAL A 210 -8.04 -19.94 -12.37
C VAL A 210 -8.99 -20.97 -11.76
N THR A 211 -9.12 -20.93 -10.45
CA THR A 211 -10.07 -21.70 -9.64
C THR A 211 -10.57 -20.81 -8.48
N PRO A 212 -11.52 -21.23 -7.65
CA PRO A 212 -11.94 -20.45 -6.47
C PRO A 212 -10.77 -20.08 -5.55
N ASP A 213 -9.79 -20.96 -5.44
CA ASP A 213 -8.67 -20.85 -4.50
C ASP A 213 -7.40 -20.28 -5.15
N TYR A 214 -7.32 -20.24 -6.48
CA TYR A 214 -6.12 -19.80 -7.20
C TYR A 214 -6.41 -18.67 -8.19
N TRP A 215 -5.65 -17.59 -8.05
CA TRP A 215 -5.76 -16.41 -8.90
C TRP A 215 -4.41 -16.03 -9.46
N ILE A 216 -4.36 -15.66 -10.74
CA ILE A 216 -3.15 -15.20 -11.41
C ILE A 216 -3.27 -13.72 -11.72
N GLY A 217 -2.22 -12.98 -11.37
CA GLY A 217 -2.04 -11.59 -11.75
C GLY A 217 -0.80 -11.41 -12.60
N GLN A 218 -0.90 -10.68 -13.71
CA GLN A 218 0.23 -10.24 -14.50
C GLN A 218 0.20 -8.72 -14.61
N SER A 219 1.30 -8.05 -14.25
CA SER A 219 1.43 -6.59 -14.36
C SER A 219 2.62 -6.24 -15.22
N ASN A 220 2.40 -5.38 -16.21
CA ASN A 220 3.44 -4.79 -17.04
C ASN A 220 3.45 -3.29 -16.77
N LYS A 221 4.57 -2.77 -16.31
CA LYS A 221 4.74 -1.36 -15.98
C LYS A 221 5.89 -0.78 -16.80
N LEU A 222 5.57 0.23 -17.58
CA LEU A 222 6.53 1.11 -18.22
C LEU A 222 6.67 2.37 -17.36
N PHE A 223 7.88 2.74 -17.01
CA PHE A 223 8.17 3.98 -16.31
C PHE A 223 9.30 4.74 -16.97
N TRP A 224 9.06 6.01 -17.21
CA TRP A 224 10.00 6.92 -17.83
C TRP A 224 10.28 8.07 -16.86
N LYS A 225 11.55 8.41 -16.65
CA LYS A 225 11.94 9.54 -15.80
C LYS A 225 13.15 10.27 -16.38
N GLY A 226 13.01 11.57 -16.58
CA GLY A 226 14.04 12.40 -17.18
C GLY A 226 14.31 12.02 -18.64
N LYS A 227 15.43 12.47 -19.23
CA LYS A 227 15.64 12.39 -20.69
C LYS A 227 16.04 11.01 -21.22
N ASN A 228 16.65 10.13 -20.41
CA ASN A 228 17.37 8.95 -20.93
C ASN A 228 17.11 7.63 -20.18
N LYS A 229 16.17 7.58 -19.23
CA LYS A 229 15.93 6.36 -18.45
C LYS A 229 14.50 5.89 -18.60
N LEU A 230 14.37 4.70 -19.15
CA LEU A 230 13.12 3.98 -19.30
C LEU A 230 13.26 2.65 -18.57
N TYR A 231 12.26 2.29 -17.79
CA TYR A 231 12.22 1.05 -17.02
C TYR A 231 10.99 0.26 -17.44
N LEU A 232 11.20 -1.00 -17.77
CA LEU A 232 10.13 -1.96 -18.00
C LEU A 232 10.16 -2.96 -16.86
N THR A 233 9.05 -3.09 -16.15
CA THR A 233 8.88 -4.08 -15.08
C THR A 233 7.74 -5.01 -15.44
N ASN A 234 8.04 -6.31 -15.47
CA ASN A 234 7.06 -7.37 -15.59
C ASN A 234 6.95 -8.08 -14.24
N SER A 235 5.71 -8.30 -13.80
CA SER A 235 5.41 -8.99 -12.56
C SER A 235 4.39 -10.08 -12.83
N LEU A 236 4.66 -11.29 -12.37
CA LEU A 236 3.72 -12.40 -12.35
C LEU A 236 3.48 -12.79 -10.90
N THR A 237 2.21 -12.89 -10.53
CA THR A 237 1.78 -13.19 -9.17
C THR A 237 0.76 -14.33 -9.20
N LEU A 238 0.96 -15.32 -8.33
CA LEU A 238 0.00 -16.37 -8.06
C LEU A 238 -0.48 -16.22 -6.61
N TYR A 239 -1.79 -16.09 -6.45
CA TYR A 239 -2.45 -16.08 -5.15
C TYR A 239 -3.03 -17.46 -4.90
N GLN A 240 -2.69 -18.03 -3.75
CA GLN A 240 -3.31 -19.24 -3.21
C GLN A 240 -4.11 -18.83 -1.98
N ILE A 241 -5.43 -18.86 -2.10
CA ILE A 241 -6.39 -18.42 -1.08
C ILE A 241 -6.87 -19.67 -0.34
N PHE A 242 -6.71 -19.68 0.98
CA PHE A 242 -7.23 -20.76 1.82
C PHE A 242 -8.59 -20.39 2.42
N ASP A 243 -8.72 -19.14 2.85
CA ASP A 243 -9.95 -18.57 3.38
C ASP A 243 -9.90 -17.02 3.35
N LEU A 244 -10.86 -16.36 4.00
CA LEU A 244 -10.96 -14.89 4.06
C LEU A 244 -9.78 -14.20 4.78
N ASN A 245 -9.04 -14.93 5.60
CA ASN A 245 -7.97 -14.46 6.48
C ASN A 245 -6.58 -14.96 6.03
N ASN A 246 -6.50 -16.09 5.34
CA ASN A 246 -5.27 -16.81 5.03
C ASN A 246 -5.03 -16.89 3.52
N ARG A 247 -3.82 -16.51 3.10
CA ARG A 247 -3.34 -16.75 1.73
C ARG A 247 -1.83 -16.83 1.64
N ILE A 248 -1.34 -17.46 0.57
CA ILE A 248 0.04 -17.36 0.12
C ILE A 248 0.07 -16.60 -1.22
N VAL A 249 1.08 -15.75 -1.39
CA VAL A 249 1.33 -14.97 -2.60
C VAL A 249 2.71 -15.31 -3.14
N TYR A 250 2.76 -15.99 -4.27
CA TYR A 250 4.01 -16.23 -4.99
C TYR A 250 4.18 -15.12 -6.02
N LYS A 251 5.36 -14.51 -6.09
CA LYS A 251 5.60 -13.37 -6.96
C LYS A 251 6.98 -13.44 -7.59
N THR A 252 7.02 -13.25 -8.90
CA THR A 252 8.24 -13.05 -9.66
C THR A 252 8.22 -11.68 -10.31
N ASP A 253 9.30 -10.93 -10.17
CA ASP A 253 9.48 -9.62 -10.79
C ASP A 253 10.73 -9.63 -11.66
N PHE A 254 10.63 -9.03 -12.84
CA PHE A 254 11.72 -8.81 -13.76
C PHE A 254 11.71 -7.35 -14.19
N THR A 255 12.83 -6.66 -14.03
CA THR A 255 13.00 -5.28 -14.46
C THR A 255 14.17 -5.17 -15.43
N THR A 256 13.94 -4.46 -16.53
CA THR A 256 14.97 -4.03 -17.47
C THR A 256 14.99 -2.51 -17.52
N SER A 257 16.16 -1.92 -17.78
CA SER A 257 16.27 -0.50 -18.09
C SER A 257 16.90 -0.26 -19.44
N TYR A 258 16.40 0.76 -20.11
CA TYR A 258 17.04 1.33 -21.27
C TYR A 258 17.69 2.65 -20.87
N ASP A 259 18.99 2.71 -21.11
CA ASP A 259 19.75 3.93 -21.30
C ASP A 259 20.70 3.79 -22.51
N LYS A 260 21.43 4.86 -22.84
CA LYS A 260 22.35 4.90 -23.99
C LYS A 260 23.51 3.89 -23.90
N ARG A 261 23.81 3.34 -22.73
CA ARG A 261 24.88 2.36 -22.52
C ARG A 261 24.33 0.95 -22.53
N ASP A 262 23.19 0.75 -21.87
CA ASP A 262 22.72 -0.57 -21.46
C ASP A 262 21.68 -1.20 -22.38
N HIS A 263 21.02 -0.44 -23.27
CA HIS A 263 20.16 -0.97 -24.33
C HIS A 263 19.18 -2.09 -23.90
N PHE A 264 18.32 -1.84 -22.89
CA PHE A 264 17.40 -2.83 -22.32
C PHE A 264 18.09 -4.03 -21.65
N ALA A 265 19.30 -3.83 -21.11
CA ALA A 265 19.89 -4.82 -20.22
C ALA A 265 18.95 -5.12 -19.04
N HIS A 266 19.00 -6.38 -18.62
CA HIS A 266 18.37 -6.78 -17.38
C HIS A 266 18.96 -5.98 -16.22
N ASP A 267 18.11 -5.43 -15.36
CA ASP A 267 18.57 -4.75 -14.15
C ASP A 267 18.47 -5.68 -12.97
N SER A 268 17.34 -6.35 -12.82
CA SER A 268 17.09 -7.10 -11.62
C SER A 268 15.94 -8.09 -11.75
N CYS A 269 16.04 -9.20 -11.02
CA CYS A 269 15.02 -10.23 -10.90
C CYS A 269 14.78 -10.51 -9.42
N SER A 270 13.53 -10.76 -9.04
CA SER A 270 13.22 -11.32 -7.73
C SER A 270 12.15 -12.39 -7.76
N LEU A 271 12.23 -13.28 -6.79
CA LEU A 271 11.24 -14.29 -6.46
C LEU A 271 10.88 -14.15 -4.99
N SER A 272 9.60 -14.23 -4.66
CA SER A 272 9.14 -14.21 -3.26
C SER A 272 7.92 -15.09 -3.06
N ALA A 273 7.77 -15.56 -1.82
CA ALA A 273 6.59 -16.27 -1.35
C ALA A 273 6.13 -15.62 -0.05
N GLY A 274 4.99 -14.94 -0.07
CA GLY A 274 4.43 -14.24 1.07
C GLY A 274 3.31 -15.03 1.73
N TYR A 275 3.41 -15.37 3.01
CA TYR A 275 2.27 -15.86 3.80
C TYR A 275 1.59 -14.69 4.48
N PHE A 276 0.28 -14.55 4.29
CA PHE A 276 -0.54 -13.51 4.89
C PHE A 276 -1.61 -14.13 5.78
N HIS A 277 -1.71 -13.63 7.02
CA HIS A 277 -2.73 -14.01 7.98
C HIS A 277 -3.40 -12.76 8.56
N ARG A 278 -4.74 -12.74 8.59
CA ARG A 278 -5.54 -11.66 9.17
C ARG A 278 -6.26 -12.09 10.44
N PHE A 279 -6.04 -11.33 11.51
CA PHE A 279 -6.71 -11.47 12.79
C PHE A 279 -7.88 -10.46 12.88
N ASP A 280 -9.09 -10.97 13.17
CA ASP A 280 -10.29 -10.18 13.47
C ASP A 280 -10.64 -9.07 12.44
N LYS A 281 -10.20 -9.24 11.18
CA LYS A 281 -10.38 -8.32 10.06
C LYS A 281 -9.65 -6.97 10.15
N TRP A 282 -8.95 -6.67 11.25
CA TRP A 282 -8.32 -5.36 11.47
C TRP A 282 -6.82 -5.43 11.70
N PHE A 283 -6.28 -6.58 12.12
CA PHE A 283 -4.84 -6.77 12.28
C PHE A 283 -4.37 -7.85 11.31
N PHE A 284 -3.16 -7.74 10.80
CA PHE A 284 -2.59 -8.76 9.94
C PHE A 284 -1.09 -8.90 10.16
N VAL A 285 -0.61 -10.09 9.84
CA VAL A 285 0.81 -10.42 9.78
C VAL A 285 1.09 -10.97 8.39
N GLU A 286 2.18 -10.52 7.80
CA GLU A 286 2.65 -11.02 6.51
C GLU A 286 4.14 -11.33 6.59
N LEU A 287 4.49 -12.55 6.21
CA LEU A 287 5.87 -13.05 6.18
C LEU A 287 6.31 -13.23 4.74
N VAL A 288 7.39 -12.58 4.33
CA VAL A 288 7.83 -12.59 2.93
C VAL A 288 9.33 -12.87 2.83
N PRO A 289 9.73 -14.15 2.75
CA PRO A 289 11.01 -14.51 2.16
C PRO A 289 11.07 -14.08 0.69
N ARG A 290 12.22 -13.54 0.31
CA ARG A 290 12.53 -13.11 -1.05
C ARG A 290 13.97 -13.47 -1.39
N VAL A 291 14.17 -13.85 -2.64
CA VAL A 291 15.48 -13.92 -3.28
C VAL A 291 15.51 -12.88 -4.38
N ARG A 292 16.59 -12.10 -4.47
CA ARG A 292 16.79 -11.06 -5.47
C ARG A 292 18.19 -11.14 -6.07
N LYS A 293 18.30 -10.74 -7.33
CA LYS A 293 19.57 -10.50 -8.02
C LYS A 293 19.49 -9.14 -8.70
N GLU A 294 20.51 -8.32 -8.52
CA GLU A 294 20.60 -6.98 -9.09
C GLU A 294 21.92 -6.79 -9.83
N ARG A 295 21.87 -6.09 -10.95
CA ARG A 295 23.03 -5.76 -11.76
C ARG A 295 24.05 -4.92 -11.01
N GLU A 296 23.59 -3.95 -10.21
CA GLU A 296 24.45 -3.10 -9.38
C GLU A 296 25.29 -3.92 -8.39
N ASN A 297 24.79 -5.07 -7.94
CA ASN A 297 25.54 -6.03 -7.10
C ASN A 297 26.10 -7.21 -7.90
N SER A 298 26.40 -7.01 -9.19
CA SER A 298 26.97 -8.05 -10.07
C SER A 298 26.15 -9.35 -10.10
N TYR A 299 24.84 -9.26 -9.93
CA TYR A 299 23.89 -10.39 -9.85
C TYR A 299 24.17 -11.40 -8.73
N LYS A 300 24.87 -10.99 -7.67
CA LYS A 300 24.96 -11.80 -6.45
C LYS A 300 23.56 -12.06 -5.91
N THR A 301 23.34 -13.29 -5.45
CA THR A 301 22.07 -13.69 -4.85
C THR A 301 21.96 -13.05 -3.47
N GLU A 302 20.95 -12.20 -3.30
CA GLU A 302 20.56 -11.65 -2.01
C GLU A 302 19.31 -12.36 -1.51
N THR A 303 19.37 -12.89 -0.29
CA THR A 303 18.19 -13.39 0.41
C THR A 303 17.74 -12.30 1.36
N LEU A 304 16.42 -12.07 1.40
CA LEU A 304 15.81 -11.06 2.23
C LEU A 304 14.61 -11.66 2.92
N PHE A 305 14.53 -11.44 4.22
CA PHE A 305 13.35 -11.77 5.00
C PHE A 305 12.63 -10.49 5.44
N THR A 306 11.32 -10.42 5.20
CA THR A 306 10.48 -9.30 5.63
C THR A 306 9.32 -9.79 6.47
N LEU A 307 9.16 -9.23 7.66
CA LEU A 307 7.98 -9.38 8.51
C LEU A 307 7.19 -8.07 8.51
N ASN A 308 5.95 -8.10 8.04
CA ASN A 308 5.04 -6.97 8.06
C ASN A 308 3.96 -7.21 9.14
N LEU A 309 3.83 -6.26 10.04
CA LEU A 309 2.78 -6.21 11.05
C LEU A 309 1.87 -5.04 10.71
N GLY A 310 0.62 -5.32 10.38
CA GLY A 310 -0.30 -4.35 9.81
C GLY A 310 -1.57 -4.18 10.62
N MET A 311 -2.07 -2.96 10.63
CA MET A 311 -3.35 -2.60 11.25
C MET A 311 -4.19 -1.80 10.25
N LEU A 312 -5.48 -2.12 10.18
CA LEU A 312 -6.52 -1.43 9.45
C LEU A 312 -7.42 -0.71 10.45
N LEU A 313 -7.37 0.61 10.42
CA LEU A 313 -8.26 1.50 11.14
C LEU A 313 -9.35 1.98 10.19
N GLY A 314 -10.57 2.09 10.69
CA GLY A 314 -11.74 2.35 9.85
C GLY A 314 -12.45 1.06 9.44
N ARG A 315 -13.77 1.14 9.46
CA ARG A 315 -14.76 0.05 9.53
C ARG A 315 -14.74 -0.81 10.81
#